data_AF-A0A2T1E9S8-F1
#
_entry.id   AF-A0A2T1E9S8-F1
#
_cell.length_a   1.000
_cell.length_b   1.000
_cell.length_c   1.000
_cell.angle_alpha   90.00
_cell.angle_beta   90.00
_cell.angle_gamma   90.00
#
_symmetry.space_group_name_H-M   'P 1'
#
loop_
_entity.id
_entity.type
_entity.pdbx_description
1 polymer ?
#
loop_
_entity_poly.entity_id
_entity_poly.type
_entity_poly.pdbx_seq_one_letter_code
_entity_poly.pdbx_strand_id
1 'polypeptide(L)'
;MSLLETQRFLTALGTLKIPVGGVFVNRLVKPEVGGQESGVRSQQGSTSSTSEPIQDASDSTPLSTPHYRLPSLLDRLAEQQQLLTKFIALADQTPLFAVPQQVKEPMGTIALDQLLTQIQPATVEADIITAPHLHIPDKILPGFGDFVAEGRQLILVGGKGGVGKTTVAAAIAWGMAERHPDRNVRVISIDPAHSLGDAFGQPLGHQPVALTPNLSGQEIDAEQVLDQFRQDYLWALAEMMSGETSDGDTTLKLAYGPEAWRKIVSQALPGIDEMLSLVTVMELLESKVQDLIVLDTAPTGHLLRFLEMPSAMGDWLAWIFKLWLKYQDVLGRTDLMGRLRTLRQRVMQAQKQLKDPKYTEFIGVIQSQVTITAEAQRLAEALTKMGVAQHYIVHNRFAPGQKLTEGLFSDQTIVHLPGLPRSISPSDHIKMAANLLF
;
A
#
# COMPACT_ATOMS: atom_id res chain seq x y z
N MET A 1 3.85 9.60 5.23
CA MET A 1 4.58 8.83 6.24
C MET A 1 3.66 8.67 7.44
N SER A 2 3.45 7.44 7.91
CA SER A 2 2.70 7.21 9.14
C SER A 2 3.52 7.63 10.37
N LEU A 3 2.90 7.63 11.55
CA LEU A 3 3.62 7.84 12.81
C LEU A 3 4.70 6.78 13.03
N LEU A 4 4.38 5.50 12.80
CA LEU A 4 5.30 4.38 13.00
C LEU A 4 6.45 4.42 11.99
N GLU A 5 6.15 4.77 10.74
CA GLU A 5 7.17 4.95 9.69
C GLU A 5 8.10 6.12 10.02
N THR A 6 7.55 7.22 10.56
CA THR A 6 8.36 8.34 11.06
C THR A 6 9.26 7.90 12.22
N GLN A 7 8.73 7.12 13.18
CA GLN A 7 9.51 6.58 14.30
C GLN A 7 10.65 5.67 13.82
N ARG A 8 10.36 4.75 12.88
CA ARG A 8 11.38 3.89 12.25
C ARG A 8 12.45 4.73 11.56
N PHE A 9 12.06 5.75 10.80
CA PHE A 9 12.99 6.63 10.10
C PHE A 9 13.88 7.44 11.06
N LEU A 10 13.31 8.05 12.10
CA LEU A 10 14.08 8.76 13.14
C LEU A 10 15.05 7.83 13.87
N THR A 11 14.63 6.59 14.17
CA THR A 11 15.48 5.57 14.78
C THR A 11 16.67 5.23 13.87
N ALA A 12 16.43 5.02 12.58
CA ALA A 12 17.47 4.72 11.60
C ALA A 12 18.47 5.88 11.44
N LEU A 13 18.00 7.14 11.40
CA LEU A 13 18.87 8.31 11.40
C LEU A 13 19.73 8.39 12.67
N GLY A 14 19.15 8.06 13.82
CA GLY A 14 19.87 7.95 15.09
C GLY A 14 20.99 6.90 15.05
N THR A 15 20.70 5.71 14.51
CA THR A 15 21.71 4.64 14.31
C THR A 15 22.85 5.10 13.39
N LEU A 16 22.53 5.86 12.34
CA LEU A 16 23.50 6.44 11.41
C LEU A 16 24.18 7.71 11.93
N LYS A 17 23.82 8.18 13.14
CA LYS A 17 24.30 9.43 13.75
C LYS A 17 24.08 10.66 12.87
N ILE A 18 23.01 10.66 12.08
CA ILE A 18 22.61 11.80 11.26
C ILE A 18 21.77 12.74 12.13
N PRO A 19 22.18 14.02 12.32
CA PRO A 19 21.43 14.96 13.15
C PRO A 19 20.11 15.34 12.49
N VAL A 20 19.03 15.38 13.28
CA VAL A 20 17.69 15.79 12.84
C VAL A 20 17.40 17.19 13.38
N GLY A 21 17.28 18.18 12.50
CA GLY A 21 17.04 19.58 12.87
C GLY A 21 15.57 19.93 13.15
N GLY A 22 14.63 19.08 12.72
CA GLY A 22 13.21 19.28 12.94
C GLY A 22 12.34 18.32 12.12
N VAL A 23 11.08 18.18 12.51
CA VAL A 23 10.08 17.36 11.84
C VAL A 23 8.90 18.24 11.44
N PHE A 24 8.42 18.13 10.20
CA PHE A 24 7.25 18.88 9.72
C PHE A 24 6.02 17.98 9.67
N VAL A 25 4.98 18.34 10.42
CA VAL A 25 3.66 17.72 10.35
C VAL A 25 2.82 18.51 9.35
N ASN A 26 2.62 17.92 8.17
CA ASN A 26 1.97 18.59 7.04
C ASN A 26 0.47 18.34 6.98
N ARG A 27 -0.26 19.28 6.37
CA ARG A 27 -1.71 19.23 6.09
C ARG A 27 -2.60 19.23 7.35
N LEU A 28 -2.18 19.98 8.36
CA LEU A 28 -2.99 20.23 9.55
C LEU A 28 -4.21 21.09 9.20
N VAL A 29 -5.38 20.67 9.64
CA VAL A 29 -6.62 21.43 9.52
C VAL A 29 -6.69 22.43 10.65
N LYS A 30 -7.16 23.65 10.34
CA LYS A 30 -7.47 24.65 11.35
C LYS A 30 -8.93 24.52 11.77
N PRO A 31 -9.26 24.67 13.07
CA PRO A 31 -10.64 24.91 13.46
C PRO A 31 -11.12 26.18 12.75
N GLU A 32 -12.17 26.11 11.95
CA GLU A 32 -12.84 27.33 11.51
C GLU A 32 -13.49 27.94 12.75
N VAL A 33 -12.90 29.01 13.28
CA VAL A 33 -13.60 29.90 14.22
C VAL A 33 -14.77 30.45 13.43
N GLY A 34 -15.99 30.03 13.77
CA GLY A 34 -17.21 30.44 13.09
C GLY A 34 -17.20 31.96 12.88
N GLY A 35 -17.07 32.37 11.61
CA GLY A 35 -17.15 33.77 11.24
C GLY A 35 -18.53 34.27 11.60
N GLN A 36 -18.60 35.15 12.62
CA GLN A 36 -19.73 36.06 12.74
C GLN A 36 -19.93 36.74 11.39
N GLU A 37 -21.12 36.58 10.82
CA GLU A 37 -21.62 37.46 9.78
C GLU A 37 -21.57 38.90 10.31
N SER A 38 -20.44 39.56 10.08
CA SER A 38 -20.27 40.99 10.28
C SER A 38 -20.92 41.64 9.06
N GLY A 39 -22.25 41.73 9.11
CA GLY A 39 -23.03 42.56 8.21
C GLY A 39 -22.58 44.01 8.37
N VAL A 40 -21.67 44.44 7.51
CA VAL A 40 -21.35 45.85 7.32
C VAL A 40 -22.59 46.49 6.69
N ARG A 41 -23.47 47.03 7.54
CA ARG A 41 -24.50 47.99 7.15
C ARG A 41 -23.78 49.28 6.73
N SER A 42 -23.47 49.40 5.44
CA SER A 42 -23.16 50.69 4.83
C SER A 42 -24.44 51.52 4.74
N GLN A 43 -24.57 52.52 5.62
CA GLN A 43 -25.46 53.63 5.38
C GLN A 43 -24.91 54.44 4.20
N GLN A 44 -25.60 54.43 3.06
CA GLN A 44 -25.48 55.51 2.08
C GLN A 44 -26.86 55.94 1.62
N GLY A 45 -27.05 57.26 1.66
CA GLY A 45 -28.31 57.95 1.53
C GLY A 45 -28.93 57.85 0.14
N SER A 46 -30.25 57.97 0.16
CA SER A 46 -31.11 58.16 -0.98
C SER A 46 -30.84 59.50 -1.68
N THR A 47 -30.45 59.45 -2.94
CA THR A 47 -30.90 60.44 -3.95
C THR A 47 -31.33 59.72 -5.22
N SER A 48 -32.49 60.13 -5.68
CA SER A 48 -33.24 59.68 -6.85
C SER A 48 -32.53 59.96 -8.18
N SER A 49 -32.65 59.05 -9.16
CA SER A 49 -33.34 59.31 -10.45
C SER A 49 -33.13 58.20 -11.50
N THR A 50 -34.25 57.63 -11.96
CA THR A 50 -34.60 57.21 -13.32
C THR A 50 -33.53 56.67 -14.29
N SER A 51 -33.61 55.37 -14.65
CA SER A 51 -34.00 54.88 -15.99
C SER A 51 -33.76 53.36 -16.12
N GLU A 52 -34.62 52.72 -16.91
CA GLU A 52 -34.87 51.28 -17.09
C GLU A 52 -33.94 50.64 -18.17
N PRO A 53 -34.05 49.32 -18.51
CA PRO A 53 -32.97 48.35 -18.35
C PRO A 53 -32.30 47.89 -19.67
N ILE A 54 -31.10 47.31 -19.57
CA ILE A 54 -30.60 46.34 -20.57
C ILE A 54 -30.04 45.13 -19.82
N GLN A 55 -30.73 44.00 -19.97
CA GLN A 55 -30.22 42.67 -19.66
C GLN A 55 -29.20 42.28 -20.74
N ASP A 56 -28.01 41.86 -20.33
CA ASP A 56 -27.39 40.73 -21.01
C ASP A 56 -26.62 39.89 -19.98
N ALA A 57 -27.02 38.63 -19.92
CA ALA A 57 -26.63 37.66 -18.92
C ALA A 57 -25.24 37.08 -19.27
N SER A 58 -24.26 37.33 -18.41
CA SER A 58 -23.09 36.46 -18.30
C SER A 58 -23.25 35.64 -17.03
N ASP A 59 -23.74 34.43 -17.23
CA ASP A 59 -23.96 33.42 -16.20
C ASP A 59 -22.58 32.95 -15.70
N SER A 60 -22.09 33.59 -14.66
CA SER A 60 -20.90 33.17 -13.91
C SER A 60 -21.37 32.65 -12.56
N THR A 61 -21.80 31.39 -12.53
CA THR A 61 -21.92 30.64 -11.29
C THR A 61 -20.57 30.62 -10.57
N PRO A 62 -20.46 31.13 -9.33
CA PRO A 62 -19.22 31.03 -8.57
C PRO A 62 -18.96 29.56 -8.25
N LEU A 63 -17.76 29.08 -8.57
CA LEU A 63 -17.28 27.76 -8.18
C LEU A 63 -17.41 27.60 -6.66
N SER A 64 -18.20 26.62 -6.25
CA SER A 64 -18.39 26.19 -4.87
C SER A 64 -17.06 25.86 -4.20
N THR A 65 -16.73 26.57 -3.12
CA THR A 65 -15.72 26.19 -2.13
C THR A 65 -16.04 24.81 -1.55
N PRO A 66 -15.05 23.93 -1.32
CA PRO A 66 -15.31 22.63 -0.72
C PRO A 66 -15.65 22.84 0.77
N HIS A 67 -16.94 22.96 1.07
CA HIS A 67 -17.43 22.90 2.45
C HIS A 67 -17.15 21.50 2.98
N TYR A 68 -16.17 21.36 3.89
CA TYR A 68 -16.12 20.20 4.76
C TYR A 68 -17.42 20.19 5.56
N ARG A 69 -18.26 19.15 5.39
CA ARG A 69 -19.45 18.99 6.24
C ARG A 69 -18.95 18.92 7.69
N LEU A 70 -19.48 19.75 8.59
CA LEU A 70 -19.07 19.87 10.00
C LEU A 70 -18.69 18.52 10.67
N PRO A 71 -19.43 17.41 10.49
CA PRO A 71 -19.05 16.12 11.09
C PRO A 71 -17.71 15.56 10.60
N SER A 72 -17.40 15.70 9.30
CA SER A 72 -16.12 15.24 8.71
C SER A 72 -14.92 16.09 9.13
N LEU A 73 -15.17 17.38 9.42
CA LEU A 73 -14.15 18.29 9.93
C LEU A 73 -13.81 17.95 11.38
N LEU A 74 -14.83 17.72 12.22
CA LEU A 74 -14.63 17.37 13.63
C LEU A 74 -13.91 16.03 13.80
N ASP A 75 -14.28 15.00 13.04
CA ASP A 75 -13.58 13.70 13.03
C ASP A 75 -12.10 13.87 12.64
N ARG A 76 -11.81 14.68 11.63
CA ARG A 76 -10.44 14.94 11.20
C ARG A 76 -9.63 15.76 12.21
N LEU A 77 -10.25 16.74 12.87
CA LEU A 77 -9.58 17.49 13.93
C LEU A 77 -9.30 16.60 15.15
N ALA A 78 -10.20 15.67 15.49
CA ALA A 78 -9.99 14.68 16.55
C ALA A 78 -8.84 13.71 16.22
N GLU A 79 -8.80 13.16 15.00
CA GLU A 79 -7.66 12.37 14.48
C GLU A 79 -6.35 13.17 14.60
N GLN A 80 -6.35 14.42 14.13
CA GLN A 80 -5.20 15.30 14.16
C GLN A 80 -4.69 15.52 15.59
N GLN A 81 -5.58 15.79 16.55
CA GLN A 81 -5.20 15.99 17.94
C GLN A 81 -4.50 14.75 18.50
N GLN A 82 -5.09 13.56 18.28
CA GLN A 82 -4.51 12.29 18.72
C GLN A 82 -3.12 12.04 18.10
N LEU A 83 -2.96 12.27 16.80
CA LEU A 83 -1.69 12.06 16.11
C LEU A 83 -0.64 13.09 16.53
N LEU A 84 -1.02 14.35 16.69
CA LEU A 84 -0.10 15.43 17.07
C LEU A 84 0.47 15.19 18.47
N THR A 85 -0.36 14.76 19.42
CA THR A 85 0.12 14.34 20.76
C THR A 85 1.18 13.24 20.66
N LYS A 86 0.97 12.24 19.79
CA LYS A 86 1.94 11.17 19.57
C LYS A 86 3.22 11.65 18.88
N PHE A 87 3.12 12.55 17.90
CA PHE A 87 4.28 13.13 17.23
C PHE A 87 5.12 14.01 18.17
N ILE A 88 4.48 14.77 19.07
CA ILE A 88 5.18 15.56 20.10
C ILE A 88 5.93 14.63 21.06
N ALA A 89 5.29 13.57 21.52
CA ALA A 89 5.95 12.57 22.38
C ALA A 89 7.11 11.85 21.66
N LEU A 90 6.98 11.58 20.36
CA LEU A 90 8.03 10.97 19.54
C LEU A 90 9.23 11.90 19.31
N ALA A 91 8.97 13.19 19.09
CA ALA A 91 9.98 14.17 18.75
C ALA A 91 10.90 14.50 19.94
N ASP A 92 10.38 14.41 21.18
CA ASP A 92 11.05 14.74 22.44
C ASP A 92 11.77 16.11 22.41
N GLN A 93 13.03 16.14 21.99
CA GLN A 93 13.87 17.36 21.88
C GLN A 93 13.97 17.93 20.46
N THR A 94 13.43 17.23 19.46
CA THR A 94 13.46 17.65 18.05
C THR A 94 12.34 18.66 17.79
N PRO A 95 12.62 19.84 17.22
CA PRO A 95 11.58 20.82 16.90
C PRO A 95 10.51 20.23 15.97
N LEU A 96 9.24 20.35 16.34
CA LEU A 96 8.11 19.92 15.52
C LEU A 96 7.43 21.16 14.92
N PHE A 97 7.23 21.17 13.61
CA PHE A 97 6.64 22.28 12.86
C PHE A 97 5.30 21.86 12.25
N ALA A 98 4.26 22.64 12.51
CA ALA A 98 2.94 22.52 11.93
C ALA A 98 2.86 23.25 10.59
N VAL A 99 2.50 22.52 9.53
CA VAL A 99 2.21 23.10 8.21
C VAL A 99 0.72 22.94 7.89
N PRO A 100 -0.03 24.05 7.71
CA PRO A 100 -1.46 23.96 7.50
C PRO A 100 -1.82 23.42 6.13
N GLN A 101 -2.97 22.73 6.06
CA GLN A 101 -3.53 22.27 4.80
C GLN A 101 -3.87 23.46 3.91
N GLN A 102 -3.41 23.40 2.68
CA GLN A 102 -3.74 24.37 1.64
C GLN A 102 -4.98 23.92 0.86
N VAL A 103 -5.80 24.90 0.44
CA VAL A 103 -7.00 24.65 -0.37
C VAL A 103 -6.64 24.14 -1.77
N LYS A 104 -5.53 24.63 -2.31
CA LYS A 104 -4.92 24.17 -3.57
C LYS A 104 -3.44 23.88 -3.33
N GLU A 105 -2.86 23.05 -4.19
CA GLU A 105 -1.42 22.81 -4.14
C GLU A 105 -0.67 24.15 -4.34
N PRO A 106 0.24 24.52 -3.43
CA PRO A 106 0.95 25.79 -3.51
C PRO A 106 1.97 25.72 -4.64
N MET A 107 1.60 26.27 -5.79
CA MET A 107 2.42 26.28 -7.00
C MET A 107 3.01 27.66 -7.25
N GLY A 108 4.32 27.73 -7.49
CA GLY A 108 5.05 28.97 -7.73
C GLY A 108 5.55 29.65 -6.45
N THR A 109 6.44 30.63 -6.62
CA THR A 109 7.19 31.27 -5.51
C THR A 109 6.26 31.96 -4.52
N ILE A 110 5.29 32.75 -5.00
CA ILE A 110 4.36 33.49 -4.14
C ILE A 110 3.57 32.56 -3.22
N ALA A 111 3.06 31.44 -3.75
CA ALA A 111 2.29 30.48 -2.96
C ALA A 111 3.18 29.74 -1.94
N LEU A 112 4.44 29.48 -2.29
CA LEU A 112 5.42 28.88 -1.38
C LEU A 112 5.85 29.85 -0.28
N ASP A 113 6.07 31.13 -0.60
CA ASP A 113 6.38 32.18 0.38
C ASP A 113 5.21 32.35 1.37
N GLN A 114 3.99 32.36 0.86
CA GLN A 114 2.78 32.36 1.68
C GLN A 114 2.70 31.11 2.57
N LEU A 115 3.04 29.92 2.07
CA LEU A 115 3.08 28.71 2.89
C LEU A 115 4.11 28.81 4.00
N LEU A 116 5.32 29.30 3.70
CA LEU A 116 6.42 29.44 4.66
C LEU A 116 6.02 30.33 5.84
N THR A 117 5.33 31.46 5.58
CA THR A 117 4.84 32.35 6.66
C THR A 117 3.77 31.73 7.56
N GLN A 118 3.15 30.62 7.12
CA GLN A 118 2.11 29.93 7.89
C GLN A 118 2.65 28.78 8.74
N ILE A 119 3.94 28.43 8.60
CA ILE A 119 4.57 27.37 9.40
C ILE A 119 4.77 27.87 10.83
N GLN A 120 4.32 27.07 11.80
CA GLN A 120 4.41 27.40 13.23
C GLN A 120 4.95 26.21 14.02
N PRO A 121 5.46 26.39 15.25
CA PRO A 121 5.71 25.28 16.14
C PRO A 121 4.43 24.47 16.36
N ALA A 122 4.52 23.15 16.29
CA ALA A 122 3.39 22.27 16.52
C ALA A 122 3.03 22.23 18.02
N THR A 123 1.81 22.66 18.35
CA THR A 123 1.26 22.63 19.70
C THR A 123 -0.04 21.85 19.71
N VAL A 124 -0.35 21.17 20.83
CA VAL A 124 -1.68 20.60 21.05
C VAL A 124 -2.56 21.70 21.61
N GLU A 125 -3.64 22.05 20.91
CA GLU A 125 -4.67 22.94 21.46
C GLU A 125 -5.30 22.29 22.71
N ALA A 126 -5.48 23.08 23.77
CA ALA A 126 -5.93 22.59 25.08
C ALA A 126 -7.40 22.14 25.10
N ASP A 127 -8.20 22.61 24.14
CA ASP A 127 -9.60 22.20 24.01
C ASP A 127 -9.66 20.80 23.39
N ILE A 128 -10.00 19.82 24.22
CA ILE A 128 -10.28 18.46 23.77
C ILE A 128 -11.53 18.53 22.90
N ILE A 129 -11.38 18.20 21.61
CA ILE A 129 -12.56 18.00 20.76
C ILE A 129 -13.28 16.79 21.34
N THR A 130 -14.42 17.04 21.96
CA THR A 130 -15.27 15.98 22.52
C THR A 130 -15.54 14.97 21.42
N ALA A 131 -15.38 13.67 21.72
CA ALA A 131 -15.49 12.58 20.74
C ALA A 131 -16.67 12.85 19.78
N PRO A 132 -16.40 13.18 18.51
CA PRO A 132 -17.46 13.61 17.61
C PRO A 132 -18.49 12.51 17.45
N HIS A 133 -19.74 12.87 17.17
CA HIS A 133 -20.71 11.89 16.67
C HIS A 133 -20.17 11.30 15.36
N LEU A 134 -19.60 10.10 15.45
CA LEU A 134 -19.01 9.40 14.30
C LEU A 134 -20.15 9.02 13.35
N HIS A 135 -20.13 9.59 12.15
CA HIS A 135 -21.04 9.17 11.10
C HIS A 135 -20.50 7.88 10.48
N ILE A 136 -21.09 6.74 10.84
CA ILE A 136 -20.79 5.46 10.20
C ILE A 136 -21.46 5.45 8.84
N PRO A 137 -20.73 5.30 7.72
CA PRO A 137 -21.33 5.26 6.40
C PRO A 137 -22.16 3.98 6.22
N ASP A 138 -23.24 4.07 5.45
CA ASP A 138 -24.03 2.90 5.06
C ASP A 138 -23.27 2.03 4.06
N LYS A 139 -23.54 0.72 4.11
CA LYS A 139 -23.05 -0.23 3.11
C LYS A 139 -23.69 0.06 1.75
N ILE A 140 -22.87 0.06 0.71
CA ILE A 140 -23.30 0.27 -0.67
C ILE A 140 -23.15 -1.03 -1.43
N LEU A 141 -24.25 -1.54 -1.98
CA LEU A 141 -24.23 -2.75 -2.80
C LEU A 141 -23.77 -2.45 -4.24
N PRO A 142 -23.10 -3.40 -4.92
CA PRO A 142 -22.77 -4.75 -4.46
C PRO A 142 -21.56 -4.80 -3.52
N GLY A 143 -21.55 -5.79 -2.60
CA GLY A 143 -20.37 -6.19 -1.84
C GLY A 143 -19.62 -7.34 -2.53
N PHE A 144 -18.52 -7.78 -1.94
CA PHE A 144 -17.82 -8.99 -2.35
C PHE A 144 -18.62 -10.26 -2.08
N GLY A 145 -18.36 -11.28 -2.89
CA GLY A 145 -18.74 -12.66 -2.59
C GLY A 145 -17.91 -13.30 -1.49
N ASP A 146 -18.17 -14.57 -1.23
CA ASP A 146 -17.44 -15.36 -0.24
C ASP A 146 -16.28 -16.12 -0.91
N PHE A 147 -15.10 -15.52 -0.88
CA PHE A 147 -13.92 -16.07 -1.54
C PHE A 147 -13.53 -17.46 -1.03
N VAL A 148 -13.70 -17.74 0.26
CA VAL A 148 -13.38 -19.05 0.83
C VAL A 148 -14.39 -20.10 0.36
N ALA A 149 -15.68 -19.78 0.37
CA ALA A 149 -16.71 -20.67 -0.14
C ALA A 149 -16.61 -20.90 -1.66
N GLU A 150 -16.13 -19.90 -2.42
CA GLU A 150 -15.80 -20.00 -3.84
C GLU A 150 -14.54 -20.85 -4.12
N GLY A 151 -13.80 -21.26 -3.09
CA GLY A 151 -12.60 -22.08 -3.19
C GLY A 151 -11.32 -21.31 -3.50
N ARG A 152 -11.33 -19.98 -3.38
CA ARG A 152 -10.13 -19.16 -3.56
C ARG A 152 -9.13 -19.45 -2.45
N GLN A 153 -7.86 -19.50 -2.83
CA GLN A 153 -6.74 -19.69 -1.92
C GLN A 153 -5.78 -18.49 -1.92
N LEU A 154 -5.84 -17.65 -2.96
CA LEU A 154 -5.02 -16.46 -3.10
C LEU A 154 -5.86 -15.27 -3.57
N ILE A 155 -5.79 -14.17 -2.81
CA ILE A 155 -6.34 -12.87 -3.22
C ILE A 155 -5.18 -11.90 -3.40
N LEU A 156 -5.03 -11.34 -4.58
CA LEU A 156 -4.03 -10.33 -4.90
C LEU A 156 -4.69 -8.96 -4.87
N VAL A 157 -4.20 -8.03 -4.05
CA VAL A 157 -4.72 -6.67 -3.97
C VAL A 157 -3.73 -5.70 -4.59
N GLY A 158 -4.14 -4.97 -5.62
CA GLY A 158 -3.24 -4.08 -6.37
C GLY A 158 -3.88 -2.78 -6.87
N GLY A 159 -3.03 -1.84 -7.28
CA GLY A 159 -3.43 -0.50 -7.70
C GLY A 159 -2.30 0.51 -7.57
N LYS A 160 -2.61 1.78 -7.85
CA LYS A 160 -1.63 2.88 -7.73
C LYS A 160 -1.25 3.12 -6.27
N GLY A 161 -0.03 3.62 -6.01
CA GLY A 161 0.37 4.06 -4.67
C GLY A 161 -0.62 5.06 -4.05
N GLY A 162 -0.96 4.87 -2.77
CA GLY A 162 -1.84 5.77 -2.02
C GLY A 162 -3.35 5.56 -2.18
N VAL A 163 -3.81 4.62 -3.01
CA VAL A 163 -5.25 4.35 -3.20
C VAL A 163 -5.91 3.59 -2.05
N GLY A 164 -5.13 3.01 -1.12
CA GLY A 164 -5.62 2.27 0.04
C GLY A 164 -5.61 0.73 -0.08
N LYS A 165 -4.69 0.18 -0.88
CA LYS A 165 -4.51 -1.27 -1.12
C LYS A 165 -4.41 -2.06 0.19
N THR A 166 -3.51 -1.63 1.08
CA THR A 166 -3.27 -2.26 2.38
C THR A 166 -4.50 -2.30 3.26
N THR A 167 -5.30 -1.22 3.28
CA THR A 167 -6.56 -1.18 4.03
C THR A 167 -7.56 -2.19 3.46
N VAL A 168 -7.68 -2.26 2.14
CA VAL A 168 -8.58 -3.23 1.48
C VAL A 168 -8.11 -4.66 1.71
N ALA A 169 -6.81 -4.94 1.60
CA ALA A 169 -6.24 -6.25 1.87
C ALA A 169 -6.48 -6.70 3.31
N ALA A 170 -6.23 -5.82 4.28
CA ALA A 170 -6.49 -6.07 5.69
C ALA A 170 -7.99 -6.32 5.96
N ALA A 171 -8.87 -5.55 5.33
CA ALA A 171 -10.31 -5.70 5.44
C ALA A 171 -10.85 -7.00 4.82
N ILE A 172 -10.31 -7.41 3.67
CA ILE A 172 -10.62 -8.70 3.04
C ILE A 172 -10.22 -9.85 3.98
N ALA A 173 -8.99 -9.81 4.49
CA ALA A 173 -8.47 -10.85 5.38
C ALA A 173 -9.27 -10.94 6.69
N TRP A 174 -9.59 -9.79 7.29
CA TRP A 174 -10.46 -9.73 8.47
C TRP A 174 -11.85 -10.30 8.20
N GLY A 175 -12.50 -9.82 7.12
CA GLY A 175 -13.86 -10.24 6.79
C GLY A 175 -13.98 -11.72 6.46
N MET A 176 -12.94 -12.33 5.88
CA MET A 176 -12.89 -13.78 5.64
C MET A 176 -12.66 -14.57 6.93
N ALA A 177 -11.73 -14.11 7.78
CA ALA A 177 -11.46 -14.77 9.07
C ALA A 177 -12.68 -14.72 10.00
N GLU A 178 -13.43 -13.62 10.00
CA GLU A 178 -14.66 -13.47 10.80
C GLU A 178 -15.80 -14.37 10.30
N ARG A 179 -15.94 -14.53 8.97
CA ARG A 179 -16.97 -15.39 8.36
C ARG A 179 -16.67 -16.87 8.46
N HIS A 180 -15.39 -17.25 8.51
CA HIS A 180 -14.94 -18.64 8.56
C HIS A 180 -13.99 -18.89 9.74
N PRO A 181 -14.52 -19.03 10.97
CA PRO A 181 -13.69 -19.25 12.17
C PRO A 181 -12.85 -20.52 12.15
N ASP A 182 -13.21 -21.50 11.30
CA ASP A 182 -12.51 -22.78 11.11
C ASP A 182 -11.47 -22.76 9.97
N ARG A 183 -11.28 -21.60 9.33
CA ARG A 183 -10.34 -21.42 8.23
C ARG A 183 -9.22 -20.48 8.64
N ASN A 184 -7.99 -20.85 8.32
CA ASN A 184 -6.80 -20.07 8.61
C ASN A 184 -6.55 -19.07 7.48
N VAL A 185 -6.57 -17.79 7.81
CA VAL A 185 -6.34 -16.69 6.88
C VAL A 185 -4.99 -16.03 7.20
N ARG A 186 -4.23 -15.71 6.16
CA ARG A 186 -3.02 -14.90 6.29
C ARG A 186 -3.05 -13.70 5.38
N VAL A 187 -2.76 -12.53 5.92
CA VAL A 187 -2.48 -11.33 5.15
C VAL A 187 -0.97 -11.07 5.12
N ILE A 188 -0.44 -10.89 3.91
CA ILE A 188 0.98 -10.71 3.65
C ILE A 188 1.16 -9.40 2.91
N SER A 189 2.06 -8.54 3.37
CA SER A 189 2.49 -7.39 2.58
C SER A 189 3.87 -7.67 2.00
N ILE A 190 4.00 -7.38 0.70
CA ILE A 190 5.27 -7.31 -0.03
C ILE A 190 5.56 -5.85 -0.43
N ASP A 191 4.81 -4.89 0.13
CA ASP A 191 5.06 -3.46 -0.06
C ASP A 191 6.21 -3.03 0.87
N PRO A 192 7.33 -2.50 0.34
CA PRO A 192 8.47 -2.06 1.15
C PRO A 192 8.13 -0.94 2.13
N ALA A 193 6.97 -0.28 1.97
CA ALA A 193 6.51 0.76 2.89
C ALA A 193 6.02 0.22 4.26
N HIS A 194 5.97 -1.11 4.48
CA HIS A 194 5.60 -1.75 5.76
C HIS A 194 4.35 -1.14 6.42
N SER A 195 3.30 -0.93 5.60
CA SER A 195 2.07 -0.24 5.98
C SER A 195 1.00 -1.15 6.58
N LEU A 196 1.22 -2.47 6.58
CA LEU A 196 0.23 -3.45 7.05
C LEU A 196 0.18 -3.45 8.58
N GLY A 197 1.33 -3.35 9.24
CA GLY A 197 1.39 -3.19 10.69
C GLY A 197 0.66 -1.93 11.17
N ASP A 198 0.80 -0.83 10.42
CA ASP A 198 0.06 0.41 10.68
C ASP A 198 -1.45 0.22 10.55
N ALA A 199 -1.90 -0.52 9.54
CA ALA A 199 -3.32 -0.80 9.35
C ALA A 199 -3.93 -1.55 10.54
N PHE A 200 -3.21 -2.53 11.09
CA PHE A 200 -3.65 -3.29 12.27
C PHE A 200 -3.34 -2.60 13.61
N GLY A 201 -2.51 -1.55 13.60
CA GLY A 201 -2.10 -0.84 14.80
C GLY A 201 -1.09 -1.62 15.66
N GLN A 202 -0.35 -2.56 15.08
CA GLN A 202 0.70 -3.34 15.77
C GLN A 202 1.89 -3.63 14.85
N PRO A 203 3.12 -3.75 15.39
CA PRO A 203 4.28 -4.04 14.55
C PRO A 203 4.18 -5.42 13.92
N LEU A 204 4.38 -5.47 12.61
CA LEU A 204 4.56 -6.71 11.84
C LEU A 204 5.99 -6.77 11.30
N GLY A 205 6.43 -7.97 10.94
CA GLY A 205 7.74 -8.21 10.35
C GLY A 205 7.76 -9.50 9.55
N HIS A 206 8.98 -9.98 9.24
CA HIS A 206 9.17 -11.15 8.39
C HIS A 206 8.53 -12.42 8.96
N GLN A 207 8.46 -12.57 10.29
CA GLN A 207 7.76 -13.69 10.93
C GLN A 207 6.26 -13.38 11.09
N PRO A 208 5.38 -14.35 10.83
CA PRO A 208 3.94 -14.14 10.96
C PRO A 208 3.53 -13.91 12.42
N VAL A 209 2.65 -12.94 12.65
CA VAL A 209 2.10 -12.58 13.96
C VAL A 209 0.59 -12.83 13.95
N ALA A 210 0.06 -13.45 15.02
CA ALA A 210 -1.38 -13.64 15.16
C ALA A 210 -2.09 -12.27 15.37
N LEU A 211 -3.13 -12.03 14.60
CA LEU A 211 -4.01 -10.85 14.69
C LEU A 211 -5.33 -11.21 15.37
N THR A 212 -5.86 -12.39 15.05
CA THR A 212 -6.98 -13.06 15.73
C THR A 212 -6.63 -14.56 15.84
N PRO A 213 -7.47 -15.42 16.46
CA PRO A 213 -7.18 -16.85 16.55
C PRO A 213 -6.95 -17.55 15.20
N ASN A 214 -7.57 -17.08 14.12
CA ASN A 214 -7.49 -17.66 12.77
C ASN A 214 -6.98 -16.67 11.69
N LEU A 215 -6.57 -15.45 12.07
CA LEU A 215 -5.94 -14.48 11.18
C LEU A 215 -4.50 -14.19 11.61
N SER A 216 -3.56 -14.29 10.68
CA SER A 216 -2.17 -13.89 10.88
C SER A 216 -1.73 -12.82 9.88
N GLY A 217 -0.83 -11.92 10.31
CA GLY A 217 -0.25 -10.86 9.49
C GLY A 217 1.26 -11.02 9.36
N GLN A 218 1.80 -10.68 8.19
CA GLN A 218 3.23 -10.79 7.89
C GLN A 218 3.67 -9.68 6.93
N GLU A 219 4.84 -9.08 7.17
CA GLU A 219 5.49 -8.13 6.25
C GLU A 219 6.80 -8.75 5.76
N ILE A 220 6.88 -9.09 4.47
CA ILE A 220 8.03 -9.81 3.92
C ILE A 220 9.22 -8.87 3.80
N ASP A 221 10.26 -9.15 4.58
CA ASP A 221 11.56 -8.53 4.41
C ASP A 221 12.33 -9.15 3.23
N ALA A 222 12.43 -8.41 2.13
CA ALA A 222 13.13 -8.84 0.93
C ALA A 222 14.63 -9.13 1.17
N GLU A 223 15.27 -8.45 2.12
CA GLU A 223 16.69 -8.68 2.43
C GLU A 223 16.89 -10.03 3.10
N GLN A 224 16.01 -10.38 4.04
CA GLN A 224 16.02 -11.69 4.69
C GLN A 224 15.75 -12.81 3.67
N VAL A 225 14.79 -12.63 2.76
CA VAL A 225 14.49 -13.62 1.73
C VAL A 225 15.66 -13.76 0.74
N LEU A 226 16.30 -12.65 0.35
CA LEU A 226 17.47 -12.68 -0.53
C LEU A 226 18.65 -13.39 0.13
N ASP A 227 18.86 -13.15 1.43
CA ASP A 227 19.93 -13.81 2.16
C ASP A 227 19.70 -15.32 2.28
N GLN A 228 18.45 -15.73 2.56
CA GLN A 228 18.07 -17.13 2.57
C GLN A 228 18.27 -17.79 1.19
N PHE A 229 17.82 -17.14 0.12
CA PHE A 229 18.01 -17.63 -1.24
C PHE A 229 19.50 -17.76 -1.62
N ARG A 230 20.34 -16.82 -1.16
CA ARG A 230 21.80 -16.89 -1.33
C ARG A 230 22.38 -18.12 -0.64
N GLN A 231 21.98 -18.40 0.59
CA GLN A 231 22.43 -19.56 1.34
C GLN A 231 21.98 -20.88 0.68
N ASP A 232 20.75 -20.94 0.18
CA ASP A 232 20.15 -22.18 -0.33
C ASP A 232 20.65 -22.62 -1.71
N TYR A 233 20.94 -21.66 -2.60
CA TYR A 233 21.24 -21.95 -4.02
C TYR A 233 22.63 -21.49 -4.45
N LEU A 234 23.15 -20.41 -3.84
CA LEU A 234 24.26 -19.66 -4.43
C LEU A 234 25.59 -19.88 -3.72
N TRP A 235 25.60 -20.26 -2.44
CA TRP A 235 26.81 -20.79 -1.81
C TRP A 235 27.33 -22.02 -2.57
N ALA A 236 26.43 -22.90 -3.02
CA ALA A 236 26.76 -24.04 -3.84
C ALA A 236 27.34 -23.66 -5.22
N LEU A 237 26.85 -22.58 -5.84
CA LEU A 237 27.37 -22.06 -7.12
C LEU A 237 28.72 -21.33 -6.94
N ALA A 238 28.91 -20.60 -5.84
CA ALA A 238 30.18 -19.96 -5.51
C ALA A 238 31.29 -21.00 -5.29
N GLU A 239 31.01 -22.09 -4.55
CA GLU A 239 31.93 -23.21 -4.39
C GLU A 239 32.24 -23.92 -5.72
N MET A 240 31.28 -23.98 -6.66
CA MET A 240 31.50 -24.54 -8.00
C MET A 240 32.40 -23.66 -8.88
N MET A 241 32.35 -22.34 -8.70
CA MET A 241 33.17 -21.39 -9.45
C MET A 241 34.57 -21.19 -8.84
N SER A 242 34.73 -21.46 -7.54
CA SER A 242 35.99 -21.28 -6.80
C SER A 242 36.91 -22.50 -6.85
N GLY A 243 36.75 -23.38 -7.86
CA GLY A 243 37.40 -24.69 -7.93
C GLY A 243 38.84 -24.69 -7.43
N GLU A 244 39.16 -25.62 -6.52
CA GLU A 244 40.48 -25.91 -5.94
C GLU A 244 41.59 -24.88 -6.23
N THR A 245 41.46 -23.64 -5.76
CA THR A 245 42.59 -22.72 -5.66
C THR A 245 42.84 -22.43 -4.19
N SER A 246 43.85 -23.12 -3.67
CA SER A 246 44.28 -23.20 -2.29
C SER A 246 44.83 -21.91 -1.67
N ASP A 247 44.55 -20.71 -2.20
CA ASP A 247 45.29 -19.51 -1.78
C ASP A 247 44.52 -18.18 -1.87
N GLY A 248 43.22 -18.16 -1.57
CA GLY A 248 42.38 -16.96 -1.73
C GLY A 248 41.31 -16.75 -0.66
N ASP A 249 41.53 -17.17 0.58
CA ASP A 249 40.47 -17.32 1.59
C ASP A 249 39.93 -15.99 2.18
N THR A 250 40.49 -14.84 1.79
CA THR A 250 40.08 -13.50 2.26
C THR A 250 39.47 -12.64 1.16
N THR A 251 39.98 -12.71 -0.08
CA THR A 251 39.54 -11.86 -1.21
C THR A 251 38.25 -12.38 -1.84
N LEU A 252 38.05 -13.70 -1.89
CA LEU A 252 36.79 -14.33 -2.35
C LEU A 252 35.63 -14.08 -1.37
N LYS A 253 35.89 -14.09 -0.05
CA LYS A 253 34.87 -13.78 0.97
C LYS A 253 34.37 -12.33 0.86
N LEU A 254 35.22 -11.39 0.44
CA LEU A 254 34.83 -10.00 0.20
C LEU A 254 34.06 -9.81 -1.12
N ALA A 255 34.43 -10.52 -2.20
CA ALA A 255 33.77 -10.40 -3.51
C ALA A 255 32.34 -10.97 -3.54
N TYR A 256 32.03 -11.92 -2.64
CA TYR A 256 30.72 -12.58 -2.52
C TYR A 256 30.03 -12.34 -1.17
N GLY A 257 30.44 -11.30 -0.44
CA GLY A 257 29.73 -10.84 0.76
C GLY A 257 28.27 -10.44 0.45
N PRO A 258 27.37 -10.39 1.45
CA PRO A 258 25.94 -10.13 1.25
C PRO A 258 25.67 -8.86 0.42
N GLU A 259 26.42 -7.79 0.69
CA GLU A 259 26.28 -6.50 0.02
C GLU A 259 26.81 -6.50 -1.42
N ALA A 260 28.00 -7.08 -1.65
CA ALA A 260 28.60 -7.20 -2.98
C ALA A 260 27.74 -8.08 -3.89
N TRP A 261 27.22 -9.17 -3.34
CA TRP A 261 26.30 -10.07 -4.03
C TRP A 261 24.99 -9.37 -4.39
N ARG A 262 24.33 -8.71 -3.43
CA ARG A 262 23.10 -7.96 -3.71
C ARG A 262 23.30 -6.97 -4.85
N LYS A 263 24.44 -6.28 -4.89
CA LYS A 263 24.79 -5.36 -5.98
C LYS A 263 24.94 -6.08 -7.32
N ILE A 264 25.61 -7.23 -7.36
CA ILE A 264 25.77 -8.04 -8.58
C ILE A 264 24.41 -8.57 -9.06
N VAL A 265 23.58 -9.09 -8.15
CA VAL A 265 22.28 -9.68 -8.52
C VAL A 265 21.25 -8.63 -8.90
N SER A 266 21.14 -7.55 -8.13
CA SER A 266 20.22 -6.46 -8.50
C SER A 266 20.59 -5.83 -9.84
N GLN A 267 21.88 -5.85 -10.23
CA GLN A 267 22.34 -5.44 -11.56
C GLN A 267 22.07 -6.50 -12.65
N ALA A 268 22.12 -7.79 -12.31
CA ALA A 268 21.95 -8.88 -13.26
C ALA A 268 20.49 -9.34 -13.46
N LEU A 269 19.67 -9.21 -12.42
CA LEU A 269 18.27 -9.63 -12.34
C LEU A 269 17.42 -8.46 -11.81
N PRO A 270 17.00 -7.54 -12.70
CA PRO A 270 16.01 -6.54 -12.36
C PRO A 270 14.73 -7.21 -11.86
N GLY A 271 14.23 -6.77 -10.70
CA GLY A 271 13.01 -7.32 -10.10
C GLY A 271 13.21 -8.57 -9.24
N ILE A 272 14.41 -8.80 -8.72
CA ILE A 272 14.66 -9.92 -7.80
C ILE A 272 13.81 -9.84 -6.52
N ASP A 273 13.51 -8.64 -6.03
CA ASP A 273 12.69 -8.48 -4.82
C ASP A 273 11.27 -9.02 -5.06
N GLU A 274 10.68 -8.75 -6.24
CA GLU A 274 9.42 -9.32 -6.68
C GLU A 274 9.53 -10.85 -6.90
N MET A 275 10.65 -11.31 -7.46
CA MET A 275 10.94 -12.73 -7.67
C MET A 275 10.92 -13.52 -6.37
N LEU A 276 11.62 -13.01 -5.36
CA LEU A 276 11.77 -13.63 -4.06
C LEU A 276 10.46 -13.58 -3.28
N SER A 277 9.74 -12.46 -3.36
CA SER A 277 8.39 -12.33 -2.82
C SER A 277 7.44 -13.39 -3.39
N LEU A 278 7.51 -13.65 -4.70
CA LEU A 278 6.74 -14.69 -5.36
C LEU A 278 7.11 -16.07 -4.81
N VAL A 279 8.40 -16.39 -4.71
CA VAL A 279 8.85 -17.69 -4.17
C VAL A 279 8.30 -17.90 -2.75
N THR A 280 8.39 -16.91 -1.87
CA THR A 280 7.87 -17.00 -0.50
C THR A 280 6.35 -17.21 -0.45
N VAL A 281 5.58 -16.45 -1.24
CA VAL A 281 4.12 -16.61 -1.31
C VAL A 281 3.75 -18.03 -1.78
N MET A 282 4.51 -18.57 -2.72
CA MET A 282 4.25 -19.89 -3.30
C MET A 282 4.59 -21.02 -2.34
N GLU A 283 5.67 -20.88 -1.58
CA GLU A 283 5.99 -21.82 -0.48
C GLU A 283 4.87 -21.84 0.58
N LEU A 284 4.30 -20.67 0.88
CA LEU A 284 3.18 -20.58 1.83
C LEU A 284 1.91 -21.25 1.27
N LEU A 285 1.59 -21.05 -0.01
CA LEU A 285 0.46 -21.72 -0.67
C LEU A 285 0.66 -23.25 -0.72
N GLU A 286 1.88 -23.72 -0.99
CA GLU A 286 2.20 -25.15 -1.00
C GLU A 286 2.15 -25.79 0.38
N SER A 287 2.48 -25.04 1.43
CA SER A 287 2.48 -25.55 2.82
C SER A 287 1.10 -26.02 3.28
N LYS A 288 0.01 -25.50 2.66
CA LYS A 288 -1.39 -25.75 3.04
C LYS A 288 -1.72 -25.48 4.51
N VAL A 289 -0.90 -24.66 5.19
CA VAL A 289 -1.16 -24.25 6.58
C VAL A 289 -2.28 -23.20 6.61
N GLN A 290 -2.38 -22.39 5.56
CA GLN A 290 -3.40 -21.36 5.39
C GLN A 290 -4.39 -21.80 4.33
N ASP A 291 -5.68 -21.57 4.57
CA ASP A 291 -6.76 -21.82 3.62
C ASP A 291 -6.90 -20.67 2.62
N LEU A 292 -6.61 -19.44 3.06
CA LEU A 292 -6.64 -18.21 2.25
C LEU A 292 -5.43 -17.33 2.55
N ILE A 293 -4.75 -16.88 1.50
CA ILE A 293 -3.71 -15.85 1.56
C ILE A 293 -4.20 -14.59 0.86
N VAL A 294 -4.13 -13.45 1.53
CA VAL A 294 -4.39 -12.13 0.96
C VAL A 294 -3.06 -11.38 0.84
N LEU A 295 -2.65 -11.07 -0.39
CA LEU A 295 -1.39 -10.40 -0.69
C LEU A 295 -1.64 -8.91 -0.96
N ASP A 296 -1.13 -8.06 -0.07
CA ASP A 296 -1.00 -6.62 -0.29
C ASP A 296 0.26 -6.36 -1.12
N THR A 297 0.07 -5.94 -2.36
CA THR A 297 1.15 -5.84 -3.34
C THR A 297 1.76 -4.44 -3.39
N ALA A 298 2.97 -4.33 -3.93
CA ALA A 298 3.59 -3.05 -4.27
C ALA A 298 2.78 -2.29 -5.36
N PRO A 299 3.10 -1.02 -5.69
CA PRO A 299 2.41 -0.27 -6.74
C PRO A 299 2.36 -1.01 -8.10
N THR A 300 1.34 -0.72 -8.91
CA THR A 300 0.99 -1.37 -10.20
C THR A 300 2.16 -1.86 -11.05
N GLY A 301 3.22 -1.06 -11.23
CA GLY A 301 4.36 -1.45 -12.08
C GLY A 301 5.18 -2.63 -11.54
N HIS A 302 5.37 -2.71 -10.22
CA HIS A 302 6.07 -3.82 -9.58
C HIS A 302 5.20 -5.08 -9.57
N LEU A 303 3.88 -4.90 -9.42
CA LEU A 303 2.93 -6.00 -9.49
C LEU A 303 2.90 -6.67 -10.88
N LEU A 304 2.87 -5.91 -11.97
CA LEU A 304 2.90 -6.50 -13.31
C LEU A 304 4.20 -7.30 -13.53
N ARG A 305 5.33 -6.76 -13.08
CA ARG A 305 6.60 -7.51 -13.06
C ARG A 305 6.47 -8.79 -12.25
N PHE A 306 5.96 -8.73 -11.03
CA PHE A 306 5.71 -9.90 -10.19
C PHE A 306 4.90 -10.99 -10.91
N LEU A 307 3.88 -10.61 -11.67
CA LEU A 307 3.05 -11.56 -12.44
C LEU A 307 3.76 -12.11 -13.69
N GLU A 308 4.73 -11.38 -14.26
CA GLU A 308 5.57 -11.81 -15.39
C GLU A 308 6.76 -12.68 -14.95
N MET A 309 7.26 -12.46 -13.72
CA MET A 309 8.44 -13.13 -13.15
C MET A 309 8.42 -14.66 -13.26
N PRO A 310 7.30 -15.38 -13.05
CA PRO A 310 7.32 -16.84 -13.14
C PRO A 310 7.81 -17.35 -14.51
N SER A 311 7.45 -16.66 -15.60
CA SER A 311 7.90 -17.03 -16.95
C SER A 311 9.40 -16.79 -17.10
N ALA A 312 9.87 -15.60 -16.71
CA ALA A 312 11.27 -15.22 -16.81
C ALA A 312 12.18 -16.14 -15.96
N MET A 313 11.75 -16.47 -14.74
CA MET A 313 12.44 -17.43 -13.88
C MET A 313 12.47 -18.83 -14.49
N GLY A 314 11.36 -19.29 -15.07
CA GLY A 314 11.29 -20.59 -15.74
C GLY A 314 12.30 -20.71 -16.87
N ASP A 315 12.40 -19.68 -17.71
CA ASP A 315 13.34 -19.62 -18.84
C ASP A 315 14.80 -19.54 -18.37
N TRP A 316 15.08 -18.72 -17.35
CA TRP A 316 16.40 -18.60 -16.76
C TRP A 316 16.87 -19.92 -16.11
N LEU A 317 16.00 -20.57 -15.33
CA LEU A 317 16.29 -21.87 -14.74
C LEU A 317 16.53 -22.91 -15.83
N ALA A 318 15.74 -22.91 -16.90
CA ALA A 318 15.95 -23.81 -18.04
C ALA A 318 17.31 -23.58 -18.74
N TRP A 319 17.76 -22.33 -18.86
CA TRP A 319 19.08 -22.00 -19.38
C TRP A 319 20.20 -22.50 -18.47
N ILE A 320 20.09 -22.30 -17.15
CA ILE A 320 21.06 -22.83 -16.16
C ILE A 320 21.15 -24.35 -16.26
N PHE A 321 20.01 -25.04 -16.35
CA PHE A 321 20.00 -26.50 -16.52
C PHE A 321 20.74 -26.94 -17.79
N LYS A 322 20.52 -26.25 -18.92
CA LYS A 322 21.22 -26.53 -20.19
C LYS A 322 22.73 -26.29 -20.08
N LEU A 323 23.13 -25.20 -19.43
CA LEU A 323 24.54 -24.90 -19.20
C LEU A 323 25.18 -26.00 -18.35
N TRP A 324 24.54 -26.40 -17.26
CA TRP A 324 25.06 -27.42 -16.36
C TRP A 324 25.17 -28.81 -17.01
N LEU A 325 24.19 -29.22 -17.83
CA LEU A 325 24.24 -30.44 -18.66
C LEU A 325 25.51 -30.50 -19.54
N LYS A 326 26.00 -29.35 -19.99
CA LYS A 326 27.22 -29.23 -20.80
C LYS A 326 28.51 -29.41 -19.98
N TYR A 327 28.45 -29.23 -18.67
CA TYR A 327 29.59 -29.30 -17.73
C TYR A 327 29.42 -30.41 -16.66
N GLN A 328 28.57 -31.41 -16.92
CA GLN A 328 28.25 -32.49 -15.99
C GLN A 328 29.46 -33.29 -15.51
N ASP A 329 30.48 -33.45 -16.37
CA ASP A 329 31.70 -34.18 -16.05
C ASP A 329 32.60 -33.46 -15.02
N VAL A 330 32.32 -32.19 -14.70
CA VAL A 330 33.12 -31.34 -13.79
C VAL A 330 32.36 -31.02 -12.49
N LEU A 331 31.03 -31.10 -12.49
CA LEU A 331 30.18 -30.53 -11.44
C LEU A 331 29.43 -31.63 -10.68
N GLY A 332 30.14 -32.46 -9.93
CA GLY A 332 29.62 -33.64 -9.22
C GLY A 332 28.74 -33.38 -7.99
N ARG A 333 27.72 -32.50 -8.06
CA ARG A 333 26.79 -32.26 -6.93
C ARG A 333 25.31 -32.40 -7.31
N THR A 334 24.72 -33.52 -6.92
CA THR A 334 23.30 -33.87 -7.15
C THR A 334 22.32 -33.06 -6.30
N ASP A 335 22.73 -32.52 -5.14
CA ASP A 335 21.85 -31.78 -4.22
C ASP A 335 21.38 -30.44 -4.79
N LEU A 336 22.30 -29.62 -5.33
CA LEU A 336 21.95 -28.33 -5.95
C LEU A 336 20.99 -28.52 -7.14
N MET A 337 21.21 -29.56 -7.93
CA MET A 337 20.34 -29.93 -9.04
C MET A 337 18.93 -30.27 -8.55
N GLY A 338 18.81 -31.00 -7.44
CA GLY A 338 17.55 -31.27 -6.77
C GLY A 338 16.84 -29.98 -6.35
N ARG A 339 17.54 -29.08 -5.67
CA ARG A 339 17.00 -27.78 -5.22
C ARG A 339 16.53 -26.91 -6.38
N LEU A 340 17.36 -26.73 -7.43
CA LEU A 340 16.99 -25.95 -8.61
C LEU A 340 15.79 -26.55 -9.35
N ARG A 341 15.68 -27.89 -9.35
CA ARG A 341 14.55 -28.58 -9.99
C ARG A 341 13.27 -28.34 -9.21
N THR A 342 13.33 -28.45 -7.88
CA THR A 342 12.21 -28.12 -6.98
C THR A 342 11.80 -26.67 -7.19
N LEU A 343 12.74 -25.73 -7.16
CA LEU A 343 12.45 -24.31 -7.39
C LEU A 343 11.75 -24.08 -8.73
N ARG A 344 12.23 -24.69 -9.81
CA ARG A 344 11.58 -24.59 -11.13
C ARG A 344 10.16 -25.14 -11.10
N GLN A 345 9.95 -26.30 -10.48
CA GLN A 345 8.61 -26.90 -10.36
C GLN A 345 7.65 -25.99 -9.60
N ARG A 346 8.11 -25.43 -8.47
CA ARG A 346 7.35 -24.46 -7.67
C ARG A 346 6.94 -23.24 -8.50
N VAL A 347 7.91 -22.63 -9.20
CA VAL A 347 7.66 -21.45 -10.06
C VAL A 347 6.65 -21.75 -11.17
N MET A 348 6.73 -22.93 -11.81
CA MET A 348 5.77 -23.30 -12.86
C MET A 348 4.38 -23.58 -12.30
N GLN A 349 4.29 -24.23 -11.14
CA GLN A 349 3.03 -24.50 -10.47
C GLN A 349 2.36 -23.21 -10.00
N ALA A 350 3.15 -22.30 -9.42
CA ALA A 350 2.76 -20.95 -9.05
C ALA A 350 2.14 -20.18 -10.22
N GLN A 351 2.83 -20.16 -11.36
CA GLN A 351 2.36 -19.51 -12.57
C GLN A 351 0.99 -20.04 -13.00
N LYS A 352 0.78 -21.35 -12.89
CA LYS A 352 -0.50 -21.99 -13.23
C LYS A 352 -1.59 -21.57 -12.25
N GLN A 353 -1.32 -21.60 -10.94
CA GLN A 353 -2.29 -21.22 -9.91
C GLN A 353 -2.67 -19.74 -9.96
N LEU A 354 -1.71 -18.85 -10.25
CA LEU A 354 -1.95 -17.42 -10.41
C LEU A 354 -2.95 -17.09 -11.53
N LYS A 355 -2.98 -17.93 -12.58
CA LYS A 355 -3.88 -17.78 -13.73
C LYS A 355 -5.18 -18.57 -13.60
N ASP A 356 -5.32 -19.41 -12.58
CA ASP A 356 -6.52 -20.22 -12.41
C ASP A 356 -7.57 -19.43 -11.62
N PRO A 357 -8.70 -19.03 -12.25
CA PRO A 357 -9.76 -18.27 -11.58
C PRO A 357 -10.37 -19.01 -10.40
N LYS A 358 -10.24 -20.34 -10.30
CA LYS A 358 -10.73 -21.09 -9.14
C LYS A 358 -9.86 -20.89 -7.89
N TYR A 359 -8.58 -20.57 -8.07
CA TYR A 359 -7.62 -20.47 -6.99
C TYR A 359 -7.28 -19.02 -6.65
N THR A 360 -7.15 -18.18 -7.68
CA THR A 360 -6.66 -16.80 -7.54
C THR A 360 -7.73 -15.80 -7.97
N GLU A 361 -7.89 -14.73 -7.17
CA GLU A 361 -8.67 -13.54 -7.53
C GLU A 361 -7.78 -12.31 -7.45
N PHE A 362 -7.86 -11.43 -8.45
CA PHE A 362 -7.24 -10.12 -8.39
C PHE A 362 -8.27 -9.04 -8.03
N ILE A 363 -7.96 -8.21 -7.05
CA ILE A 363 -8.78 -7.09 -6.60
C ILE A 363 -8.05 -5.79 -6.91
N GLY A 364 -8.59 -5.04 -7.87
CA GLY A 364 -8.10 -3.71 -8.21
C GLY A 364 -8.63 -2.65 -7.24
N VAL A 365 -7.79 -1.77 -6.71
CA VAL A 365 -8.21 -0.67 -5.83
C VAL A 365 -7.97 0.67 -6.52
N ILE A 366 -9.01 1.50 -6.57
CA ILE A 366 -9.01 2.79 -7.25
C ILE A 366 -9.61 3.89 -6.38
N GLN A 367 -9.33 5.14 -6.76
CA GLN A 367 -9.97 6.35 -6.24
C GLN A 367 -10.40 7.23 -7.41
N SER A 368 -11.40 8.10 -7.22
CA SER A 368 -11.95 9.01 -8.23
C SER A 368 -11.03 10.18 -8.60
N GLN A 369 -9.87 9.87 -9.19
CA GLN A 369 -9.02 10.84 -9.85
C GLN A 369 -8.72 10.38 -11.27
N VAL A 370 -8.84 11.28 -12.25
CA VAL A 370 -8.74 10.96 -13.69
C VAL A 370 -7.47 10.17 -14.03
N THR A 371 -6.32 10.58 -13.50
CA THR A 371 -5.03 9.90 -13.73
C THR A 371 -4.97 8.50 -13.11
N ILE A 372 -5.72 8.25 -12.02
CA ILE A 372 -5.78 6.95 -11.35
C ILE A 372 -6.67 5.99 -12.15
N THR A 373 -7.74 6.49 -12.75
CA THR A 373 -8.66 5.67 -13.57
C THR A 373 -8.01 5.12 -14.85
N ALA A 374 -7.20 5.93 -15.55
CA ALA A 374 -6.51 5.47 -16.76
C ALA A 374 -5.44 4.39 -16.46
N GLU A 375 -4.75 4.49 -15.33
CA GLU A 375 -3.78 3.49 -14.90
C GLU A 375 -4.46 2.18 -14.48
N ALA A 376 -5.60 2.28 -13.80
CA ALA A 376 -6.39 1.11 -13.42
C ALA A 376 -6.94 0.36 -14.64
N GLN A 377 -7.35 1.08 -15.68
CA GLN A 377 -7.76 0.47 -16.95
C GLN A 377 -6.58 -0.27 -17.61
N ARG A 378 -5.40 0.34 -17.70
CA ARG A 378 -4.19 -0.32 -18.23
C ARG A 378 -3.84 -1.59 -17.45
N LEU A 379 -3.98 -1.56 -16.13
CA LEU A 379 -3.78 -2.73 -15.28
C LEU A 379 -4.81 -3.83 -15.60
N ALA A 380 -6.09 -3.51 -15.70
CA ALA A 380 -7.14 -4.49 -16.01
C ALA A 380 -6.92 -5.12 -17.40
N GLU A 381 -6.54 -4.34 -18.40
CA GLU A 381 -6.19 -4.82 -19.74
C GLU A 381 -4.96 -5.75 -19.71
N ALA A 382 -3.94 -5.42 -18.91
CA ALA A 382 -2.75 -6.25 -18.75
C ALA A 382 -3.09 -7.58 -18.06
N LEU A 383 -3.87 -7.56 -16.98
CA LEU A 383 -4.32 -8.77 -16.27
C LEU A 383 -5.11 -9.69 -17.20
N THR A 384 -6.00 -9.12 -18.01
CA THR A 384 -6.77 -9.85 -19.03
C THR A 384 -5.84 -10.54 -20.03
N LYS A 385 -4.83 -9.84 -20.56
CA LYS A 385 -3.83 -10.42 -21.47
C LYS A 385 -3.01 -11.53 -20.81
N MET A 386 -2.76 -11.44 -19.52
CA MET A 386 -2.02 -12.43 -18.75
C MET A 386 -2.86 -13.65 -18.34
N GLY A 387 -4.20 -13.55 -18.47
CA GLY A 387 -5.15 -14.57 -18.06
C GLY A 387 -5.36 -14.61 -16.53
N VAL A 388 -5.14 -13.50 -15.84
CA VAL A 388 -5.40 -13.37 -14.40
C VAL A 388 -6.82 -12.87 -14.21
N ALA A 389 -7.60 -13.56 -13.37
CA ALA A 389 -8.98 -13.23 -13.11
C ALA A 389 -9.09 -11.95 -12.27
N GLN A 390 -9.93 -11.02 -12.71
CA GLN A 390 -10.29 -9.81 -11.98
C GLN A 390 -11.80 -9.60 -12.12
N HIS A 391 -12.57 -10.09 -11.16
CA HIS A 391 -14.02 -9.93 -11.12
C HIS A 391 -14.44 -8.70 -10.34
N TYR A 392 -13.58 -8.19 -9.44
CA TYR A 392 -13.93 -7.07 -8.57
C TYR A 392 -12.95 -5.90 -8.65
N ILE A 393 -13.50 -4.70 -8.50
CA ILE A 393 -12.75 -3.46 -8.33
C ILE A 393 -13.31 -2.71 -7.13
N VAL A 394 -12.45 -2.36 -6.18
CA VAL A 394 -12.81 -1.52 -5.04
C VAL A 394 -12.63 -0.05 -5.41
N HIS A 395 -13.75 0.67 -5.44
CA HIS A 395 -13.74 2.12 -5.47
C HIS A 395 -13.63 2.65 -4.05
N ASN A 396 -12.40 2.90 -3.61
CA ASN A 396 -12.10 3.36 -2.26
C ASN A 396 -12.35 4.87 -2.09
N ARG A 397 -12.71 5.27 -0.87
CA ARG A 397 -13.09 6.64 -0.49
C ARG A 397 -14.22 7.20 -1.36
N PHE A 398 -15.16 6.33 -1.71
CA PHE A 398 -16.30 6.70 -2.53
C PHE A 398 -17.15 7.78 -1.85
N ALA A 399 -17.57 8.76 -2.64
CA ALA A 399 -18.53 9.79 -2.24
C ALA A 399 -19.67 9.88 -3.26
N PRO A 400 -20.93 10.05 -2.83
CA PRO A 400 -22.06 10.24 -3.74
C PRO A 400 -21.80 11.39 -4.72
N GLY A 401 -22.00 11.14 -6.02
CA GLY A 401 -21.72 12.09 -7.11
C GLY A 401 -20.38 11.89 -7.80
N GLN A 402 -19.45 11.14 -7.21
CA GLN A 402 -18.23 10.69 -7.90
C GLN A 402 -18.53 9.44 -8.73
N LYS A 403 -19.08 9.66 -9.93
CA LYS A 403 -19.28 8.56 -10.89
C LYS A 403 -17.97 8.30 -11.63
N LEU A 404 -17.59 7.02 -11.70
CA LEU A 404 -16.60 6.57 -12.66
C LEU A 404 -17.17 6.76 -14.06
N THR A 405 -16.30 7.00 -15.05
CA THR A 405 -16.72 7.08 -16.45
C THR A 405 -17.50 5.82 -16.82
N GLU A 406 -18.70 5.98 -17.39
CA GLU A 406 -19.54 4.85 -17.76
C GLU A 406 -18.80 3.92 -18.74
N GLY A 407 -18.90 2.61 -18.51
CA GLY A 407 -18.29 1.59 -19.37
C GLY A 407 -16.80 1.33 -19.14
N LEU A 408 -16.14 2.00 -18.19
CA LEU A 408 -14.69 1.83 -17.98
C LEU A 408 -14.30 0.44 -17.43
N PHE A 409 -15.21 -0.19 -16.69
CA PHE A 409 -15.06 -1.52 -16.08
C PHE A 409 -16.34 -2.34 -16.25
N SER A 410 -16.72 -2.61 -17.50
CA SER A 410 -17.99 -3.29 -17.82
C SER A 410 -18.03 -4.76 -17.42
N ASP A 411 -16.88 -5.42 -17.36
CA ASP A 411 -16.77 -6.85 -17.01
C ASP A 411 -16.56 -7.09 -15.50
N GLN A 412 -16.36 -6.02 -14.72
CA GLN A 412 -16.06 -6.11 -13.29
C GLN A 412 -17.20 -5.59 -12.43
N THR A 413 -17.36 -6.21 -11.26
CA THR A 413 -18.22 -5.72 -10.19
C THR A 413 -17.49 -4.63 -9.40
N ILE A 414 -18.05 -3.43 -9.42
CA ILE A 414 -17.49 -2.29 -8.65
C ILE A 414 -18.07 -2.33 -7.24
N VAL A 415 -17.20 -2.57 -6.26
CA VAL A 415 -17.53 -2.53 -4.83
C VAL A 415 -17.15 -1.16 -4.28
N HIS A 416 -18.11 -0.44 -3.72
CA HIS A 416 -17.90 0.91 -3.22
C HIS A 416 -17.54 0.87 -1.74
N LEU A 417 -16.34 1.37 -1.39
CA LEU A 417 -15.93 1.59 -0.01
C LEU A 417 -15.99 3.08 0.29
N PRO A 418 -16.96 3.56 1.07
CA PRO A 418 -17.06 4.96 1.48
C PRO A 418 -15.84 5.44 2.26
N GLY A 419 -15.69 6.76 2.37
CA GLY A 419 -14.74 7.33 3.32
C GLY A 419 -15.07 6.90 4.76
N LEU A 420 -14.09 6.28 5.43
CA LEU A 420 -14.23 5.83 6.80
C LEU A 420 -13.89 6.95 7.80
N PRO A 421 -14.49 6.96 9.00
CA PRO A 421 -14.09 7.85 10.08
C PRO A 421 -12.62 7.62 10.43
N ARG A 422 -11.92 8.69 10.78
CA ARG A 422 -10.46 8.68 10.97
C ARG A 422 -10.02 8.66 12.42
N SER A 423 -10.86 9.13 13.34
CA SER A 423 -10.54 9.19 14.77
C SER A 423 -10.75 7.86 15.52
N ILE A 424 -11.07 6.77 14.81
CA ILE A 424 -11.25 5.43 15.37
C ILE A 424 -9.94 4.64 15.43
N SER A 425 -9.91 3.55 16.20
CA SER A 425 -8.73 2.70 16.28
C SER A 425 -8.44 2.03 14.93
N PRO A 426 -7.16 1.71 14.61
CA PRO A 426 -6.81 1.01 13.37
C PRO A 426 -7.59 -0.31 13.21
N SER A 427 -7.77 -1.07 14.29
CA SER A 427 -8.53 -2.33 14.27
C SER A 427 -10.01 -2.13 13.95
N ASP A 428 -10.64 -1.07 14.49
CA ASP A 428 -12.06 -0.78 14.22
C ASP A 428 -12.25 -0.22 12.81
N HIS A 429 -11.24 0.48 12.29
CA HIS A 429 -11.21 0.91 10.90
C HIS A 429 -11.20 -0.29 9.94
N ILE A 430 -10.41 -1.33 10.22
CA ILE A 430 -10.40 -2.58 9.45
C ILE A 430 -11.74 -3.32 9.56
N LYS A 431 -12.29 -3.48 10.76
CA LYS A 431 -13.60 -4.13 10.98
C LYS A 431 -14.70 -3.42 10.21
N MET A 432 -14.72 -2.08 10.28
CA MET A 432 -15.70 -1.27 9.56
C MET A 432 -15.54 -1.42 8.04
N ALA A 433 -14.31 -1.37 7.53
CA ALA A 433 -14.04 -1.62 6.12
C ALA A 433 -14.52 -3.02 5.69
N ALA A 434 -14.25 -4.05 6.49
CA ALA A 434 -14.68 -5.42 6.21
C ALA A 434 -16.21 -5.55 6.15
N ASN A 435 -16.93 -4.92 7.08
CA ASN A 435 -18.39 -4.90 7.11
C ASN A 435 -19.01 -4.18 5.91
N LEU A 436 -18.35 -3.16 5.38
CA LEU A 436 -18.84 -2.40 4.22
C LEU A 436 -18.51 -3.10 2.89
N LEU A 437 -17.41 -3.85 2.85
CA LEU A 437 -16.94 -4.55 1.65
C LEU A 437 -17.69 -5.86 1.38
N PHE A 438 -18.18 -6.56 2.41
CA PHE A 438 -18.84 -7.85 2.30
C PHE A 438 -20.29 -7.79 2.76
#